data_AF-A0A174C2B2-F1
#
_entry.id   AF-A0A174C2B2-F1
#
_cell.length_a   1.000
_cell.length_b   1.000
_cell.length_c   1.000
_cell.angle_alpha   90.00
_cell.angle_beta   90.00
_cell.angle_gamma   90.00
#
_symmetry.space_group_name_H-M   'P 1'
#
loop_
_entity.id
_entity.type
_entity.pdbx_description
1 polymer ?
#
loop_
_entity_poly.entity_id
_entity_poly.type
_entity_poly.pdbx_seq_one_letter_code
_entity_poly.pdbx_strand_id
1 'polypeptide(L)' 'MLSKAIADALEKADPDHKDIYQENASAYSEKLKDLDAKYQEVVDGASQKTLLFGDRFPFRYLVDDYGLSYYAAFVG' A
#
# COMPACT_ATOMS: atom_id res chain seq x y z
N MET A 1 -5.57 8.99 -0.40
CA MET A 1 -5.48 7.70 0.31
C MET A 1 -6.79 7.41 1.02
N LEU A 2 -7.20 6.14 1.07
CA LEU A 2 -8.47 5.73 1.67
C LEU A 2 -8.55 6.08 3.16
N SER A 3 -7.45 5.97 3.91
CA SER A 3 -7.36 6.34 5.33
C SER A 3 -7.76 7.79 5.60
N LYS A 4 -7.35 8.73 4.72
CA LYS A 4 -7.76 10.15 4.83
C LYS A 4 -9.26 10.31 4.62
N ALA A 5 -9.82 9.67 3.60
CA ALA A 5 -11.27 9.73 3.36
C ALA A 5 -12.09 9.17 4.53
N ILE A 6 -11.56 8.16 5.23
CA ILE A 6 -12.16 7.62 6.45
C ILE A 6 -12.09 8.65 7.59
N ALA A 7 -10.93 9.29 7.82
CA ALA A 7 -10.80 10.34 8.83
C ALA A 7 -11.73 11.53 8.56
N ASP A 8 -11.80 11.99 7.30
CA ASP A 8 -12.67 13.07 6.85
C ASP A 8 -14.18 12.73 7.01
N ALA A 9 -14.53 11.44 7.00
CA ALA A 9 -15.90 10.97 7.28
C ALA A 9 -16.17 10.89 8.78
N LEU A 10 -15.19 10.42 9.57
CA LEU A 10 -15.29 10.30 11.02
C LEU A 10 -15.38 11.67 11.70
N GLU A 11 -14.60 12.66 11.26
CA GLU A 11 -14.67 14.02 11.84
C GLU A 11 -16.03 14.69 11.62
N LYS A 12 -16.76 14.32 10.56
CA LYS A 12 -18.11 14.84 10.29
C LYS A 12 -19.15 14.19 11.19
N ALA A 13 -18.94 12.90 11.51
CA ALA A 13 -19.83 12.14 12.38
C ALA A 13 -19.56 12.40 13.87
N ASP A 14 -18.30 12.68 14.23
CA ASP A 14 -17.82 12.91 15.59
C ASP A 14 -16.81 14.09 15.62
N PRO A 15 -17.32 15.34 15.62
CA PRO A 15 -16.47 16.53 15.55
C PRO A 15 -15.58 16.74 16.78
N ASP A 16 -15.97 16.20 17.93
CA ASP A 16 -15.24 16.37 19.19
C ASP A 16 -13.88 15.64 19.17
N HIS A 17 -13.74 14.61 18.32
CA HIS A 17 -12.53 13.80 18.18
C HIS A 17 -11.79 14.02 16.85
N LYS A 18 -12.13 15.06 16.09
CA LYS A 18 -11.56 15.35 14.75
C LYS A 18 -10.03 15.31 14.71
N ASP A 19 -9.38 15.87 15.73
CA ASP A 19 -7.93 16.03 15.76
C ASP A 19 -7.24 14.67 15.85
N ILE A 20 -7.81 13.74 16.63
CA ILE A 20 -7.32 12.35 16.76
C ILE A 20 -7.41 11.62 15.42
N TYR A 21 -8.50 11.78 14.66
CA TYR A 21 -8.65 11.11 13.36
C TYR A 21 -7.63 11.63 12.34
N GLN A 22 -7.43 12.95 12.28
CA GLN A 22 -6.49 13.58 11.35
C GLN A 22 -5.03 13.25 11.71
N GLU A 23 -4.68 13.26 13.00
CA GLU A 23 -3.35 12.84 13.48
C GLU A 23 -3.08 11.37 13.15
N ASN A 24 -4.04 10.48 13.43
CA ASN A 24 -3.89 9.05 13.12
C ASN A 24 -3.77 8.79 11.62
N ALA A 25 -4.58 9.44 10.79
CA ALA A 25 -4.49 9.31 9.34
C ALA A 25 -3.14 9.83 8.80
N SER A 26 -2.64 10.95 9.34
CA SER A 26 -1.34 11.50 8.98
C SER A 26 -0.20 10.58 9.40
N ALA A 27 -0.19 10.12 10.65
CA ALA A 27 0.82 9.18 11.15
C ALA A 27 0.83 7.86 10.37
N TYR A 28 -0.34 7.33 10.02
CA TYR A 28 -0.44 6.13 9.20
C TYR A 28 0.05 6.39 7.76
N SER A 29 -0.23 7.56 7.21
CA SER A 29 0.24 7.97 5.88
C SER A 29 1.77 7.99 5.79
N GLU A 30 2.44 8.52 6.80
CA GLU A 30 3.91 8.53 6.86
C GLU A 30 4.49 7.12 6.97
N LYS A 31 3.86 6.21 7.74
CA LYS A 31 4.27 4.80 7.79
C LYS A 31 4.15 4.11 6.42
N LEU A 32 3.11 4.43 5.65
CA LEU A 32 2.96 3.88 4.30
C LEU A 32 4.00 4.42 3.33
N LYS A 33 4.35 5.71 3.41
CA LYS A 33 5.45 6.29 2.60
C LYS A 33 6.80 5.66 2.91
N ASP A 34 7.11 5.46 4.19
CA ASP A 34 8.34 4.78 4.61
C ASP A 34 8.37 3.33 4.12
N LEU A 35 7.24 2.62 4.20
CA LEU A 35 7.13 1.25 3.69
C LEU A 35 7.31 1.20 2.16
N ASP A 36 6.69 2.12 1.42
CA ASP A 36 6.79 2.24 -0.03
C ASP A 36 8.24 2.46 -0.48
N ALA A 37 8.94 3.40 0.18
CA ALA A 37 10.36 3.65 -0.08
C ALA A 37 11.23 2.40 0.15
N LYS A 38 10.95 1.62 1.21
CA LYS A 38 11.66 0.36 1.49
C LYS A 38 11.42 -0.69 0.43
N TYR A 39 10.20 -0.82 -0.08
CA TYR A 39 9.93 -1.73 -1.19
C TYR A 39 10.68 -1.30 -2.44
N GLN A 40 10.67 -0.01 -2.78
CA GLN A 40 11.38 0.50 -3.95
C GLN A 40 12.90 0.26 -3.84
N GLU A 41 13.50 0.52 -2.67
CA GLU A 41 14.93 0.26 -2.44
C GLU A 41 15.28 -1.22 -2.65
N VAL A 42 14.49 -2.13 -2.06
CA VAL A 42 14.69 -3.57 -2.22
C VAL A 42 14.54 -3.99 -3.68
N VAL A 43 13.51 -3.46 -4.35
CA VAL A 43 13.28 -3.75 -5.76
C VAL A 43 14.46 -3.26 -6.58
N ASP A 44 14.89 -2.00 -6.45
CA ASP A 44 16.00 -1.42 -7.20
C ASP A 44 17.29 -2.23 -7.08
N GLY A 45 17.60 -2.74 -5.88
CA GLY A 45 18.74 -3.61 -5.63
C GLY A 45 18.59 -5.07 -6.08
N ALA A 46 17.38 -5.51 -6.46
CA ALA A 46 17.13 -6.90 -6.80
C ALA A 46 17.74 -7.28 -8.16
N SER A 47 18.50 -8.39 -8.18
CA SER A 47 19.03 -8.99 -9.41
C SER A 47 17.96 -9.69 -10.26
N GLN A 48 16.83 -10.03 -9.65
CA GLN A 48 15.68 -10.64 -10.31
C GLN A 48 14.44 -9.77 -10.13
N LYS A 49 13.77 -9.47 -11.24
CA LYS A 49 12.57 -8.62 -11.28
C LYS A 49 11.29 -9.40 -11.63
N THR A 50 11.40 -10.73 -11.73
CA THR A 50 10.29 -11.63 -12.08
C THR A 50 9.95 -12.54 -10.91
N LEU A 51 8.68 -12.57 -10.54
CA LEU A 51 8.15 -13.43 -9.48
C LEU A 51 7.32 -14.58 -10.08
N LEU A 52 7.41 -15.77 -9.47
CA LEU A 52 6.65 -16.94 -9.90
C LEU A 52 5.73 -17.39 -8.75
N PHE A 53 4.44 -17.48 -9.03
CA PHE A 53 3.41 -17.90 -8.07
C PHE A 53 2.79 -19.23 -8.49
N GLY A 54 2.78 -20.18 -7.56
CA GLY A 54 2.16 -21.51 -7.75
C GLY A 54 0.64 -21.53 -7.60
N ASP A 55 -0.02 -20.38 -7.51
CA ASP A 55 -1.46 -20.24 -7.31
C ASP A 55 -2.01 -19.02 -8.09
N ARG A 56 -3.27 -18.64 -7.86
CA ARG A 56 -3.85 -17.35 -8.25
C ARG A 56 -3.02 -16.22 -7.68
N PHE A 57 -3.05 -15.09 -8.36
CA PHE A 57 -2.14 -13.99 -8.09
C PHE A 57 -2.83 -12.77 -7.47
N PRO A 58 -2.78 -12.60 -6.13
CA PRO A 58 -3.43 -11.47 -5.45
C PRO A 58 -2.56 -10.21 -5.39
N PHE A 59 -1.33 -10.23 -5.90
CA PHE A 59 -0.37 -9.12 -5.74
C PHE A 59 -0.25 -8.23 -6.98
N ARG A 60 -1.28 -8.18 -7.83
CA ARG A 60 -1.27 -7.42 -9.10
C ARG A 60 -0.86 -5.96 -8.93
N TYR A 61 -1.52 -5.26 -8.03
CA TYR A 61 -1.21 -3.84 -7.80
C TYR A 61 0.22 -3.65 -7.29
N LEU A 62 0.68 -4.50 -6.37
CA LEU A 62 2.04 -4.42 -5.84
C LEU A 62 3.08 -4.58 -6.96
N VAL A 63 2.96 -5.58 -7.82
CA VAL A 63 3.96 -5.76 -8.89
C VAL A 63 3.89 -4.66 -9.94
N ASP A 64 2.71 -4.12 -10.22
CA ASP A 64 2.55 -2.99 -11.12
C ASP A 64 3.19 -1.71 -10.52
N ASP A 65 2.97 -1.43 -9.24
CA ASP A 65 3.49 -0.25 -8.54
C ASP A 65 5.03 -0.23 -8.52
N TYR A 66 5.68 -1.39 -8.41
CA TYR A 66 7.14 -1.51 -8.38
C TYR A 66 7.78 -1.99 -9.70
N GLY A 67 7.02 -2.08 -10.79
CA GLY A 67 7.54 -2.47 -12.10
C GLY A 67 8.11 -3.91 -12.17
N LEU A 68 7.57 -4.82 -11.36
CA LEU A 68 7.93 -6.22 -11.35
C LEU A 68 7.11 -7.03 -12.37
N SER A 69 7.73 -8.03 -12.97
CA SER A 69 7.03 -9.03 -13.79
C SER A 69 6.55 -10.20 -12.93
N TYR A 70 5.47 -10.87 -13.33
CA TYR A 70 5.01 -12.08 -12.65
C TYR A 70 4.46 -13.14 -13.59
N TYR A 71 4.51 -14.38 -13.13
CA TYR A 71 3.78 -15.51 -13.68
C TYR A 71 2.99 -16.20 -12.56
N ALA A 72 1.81 -16.71 -12.90
CA ALA A 72 0.91 -17.37 -11.96
C ALA A 72 0.38 -18.67 -12.56
N ALA A 73 0.23 -19.71 -11.73
CA ALA A 73 -0.28 -21.00 -12.17
C ALA A 73 -1.75 -20.94 -12.59
N PHE A 74 -2.53 -20.05 -11.96
CA PHE A 74 -3.94 -19.84 -12.29
C PHE A 74 -4.18 -18.38 -12.67
N VAL A 75 -5.10 -18.20 -13.63
CA VAL A 75 -5.61 -16.86 -13.96
C VAL A 75 -6.23 -16.24 -12.71
N GLY A 76 -5.83 -15.00 -12.44
CA GLY A 76 -6.43 -14.14 -11.40
C GLY A 76 -7.71 -13.50 -11.90
#